data_AF-A0A9X1JL85-F1
#
_entry.id   AF-A0A9X1JL85-F1
#
_cell.length_a   1.000
_cell.length_b   1.000
_cell.length_c   1.000
_cell.angle_alpha   90.00
_cell.angle_beta   90.00
_cell.angle_gamma   90.00
#
_symmetry.space_group_name_H-M   'P 1'
#
loop_
_entity.id
_entity.type
_entity.pdbx_description
1 polymer ?
#
loop_
_entity_poly.entity_id
_entity_poly.type
_entity_poly.pdbx_seq_one_letter_code
_entity_poly.pdbx_strand_id
1 'polypeptide(L)'
;MSDAAVIGATAAGPALMVLFAIAAALSRWRWAPSVIFIVFAQRAMAALISAISAPNDEARLSIMLGFGPWALFAFTVGLTGYLFIRRYRRDALGWKWIAISYAAFSLAITLVVFGDGRLFQLRF
;
A
#
# COMPACT_ATOMS: atom_id res chain seq x y z
N MET A 1 -5.50 19.68 -18.26
CA MET A 1 -4.58 19.66 -17.10
C MET A 1 -3.19 19.40 -17.64
N SER A 2 -2.14 20.07 -17.16
CA SER A 2 -0.77 19.80 -17.62
C SER A 2 -0.35 18.38 -17.20
N ASP A 3 0.48 17.71 -18.01
CA ASP A 3 0.94 16.34 -17.75
C ASP A 3 1.59 16.19 -16.36
N ALA A 4 2.26 17.25 -15.88
CA ALA A 4 2.83 17.32 -14.54
C ALA A 4 1.80 17.18 -13.42
N ALA A 5 0.58 17.72 -13.58
CA ALA A 5 -0.47 17.63 -12.56
C ALA A 5 -1.04 16.20 -12.46
N VAL A 6 -1.14 15.50 -13.60
CA VAL A 6 -1.59 14.11 -13.65
C VAL A 6 -0.56 13.17 -13.04
N ILE A 7 0.72 13.39 -13.34
CA ILE A 7 1.84 12.63 -12.74
C ILE A 7 1.87 12.87 -11.22
N GLY A 8 1.74 14.11 -10.76
CA GLY A 8 1.71 14.45 -9.34
C GLY A 8 0.55 13.77 -8.59
N ALA A 9 -0.67 13.81 -9.15
CA ALA A 9 -1.83 13.17 -8.55
C ALA A 9 -1.68 11.64 -8.46
N THR A 10 -1.18 11.01 -9.53
CA THR A 10 -0.97 9.56 -9.60
C THR A 10 0.14 9.08 -8.66
N ALA A 11 1.20 9.89 -8.48
CA ALA A 11 2.32 9.57 -7.60
C ALA A 11 2.02 9.79 -6.10
N ALA A 12 1.05 10.65 -5.78
CA ALA A 12 0.76 11.04 -4.40
C ALA A 12 0.37 9.85 -3.52
N GLY A 13 -0.45 8.93 -4.04
CA GLY A 13 -0.86 7.73 -3.30
C GLY A 13 0.33 6.86 -2.89
N PRO A 14 1.14 6.35 -3.85
CA PRO A 14 2.33 5.57 -3.57
C PRO A 14 3.36 6.30 -2.69
N ALA A 15 3.61 7.58 -2.97
CA ALA A 15 4.59 8.38 -2.24
C ALA A 15 4.19 8.56 -0.77
N LEU A 16 2.93 8.92 -0.50
CA LEU A 16 2.43 9.08 0.87
C LEU A 16 2.51 7.77 1.65
N MET A 17 2.18 6.64 1.01
CA MET A 17 2.25 5.33 1.64
C MET A 17 3.69 4.96 2.02
N VAL A 18 4.65 5.20 1.13
CA VAL A 18 6.08 4.99 1.44
C VAL A 18 6.54 5.90 2.57
N LEU A 19 6.14 7.17 2.58
CA LEU A 19 6.45 8.10 3.67
C LEU A 19 5.89 7.63 5.01
N PHE A 20 4.64 7.12 5.05
CA PHE A 20 4.07 6.54 6.26
C PHE A 20 4.85 5.32 6.75
N ALA A 21 5.27 4.43 5.85
CA ALA A 21 6.09 3.28 6.22
C ALA A 21 7.45 3.70 6.80
N ILE A 22 8.10 4.71 6.22
CA ILE A 22 9.36 5.25 6.72
C ILE A 22 9.16 5.90 8.09
N ALA A 23 8.15 6.77 8.23
CA ALA A 23 7.84 7.42 9.50
C ALA A 23 7.52 6.41 10.61
N ALA A 24 6.75 5.37 10.30
CA ALA A 24 6.46 4.28 11.22
C ALA A 24 7.73 3.47 11.57
N ALA A 25 8.61 3.21 10.59
CA ALA A 25 9.85 2.48 10.83
C ALA A 25 10.80 3.22 11.79
N LEU A 26 10.87 4.55 11.67
CA LEU A 26 11.67 5.41 12.54
C LEU A 26 11.01 5.63 13.92
N SER A 27 9.70 5.50 14.00
CA SER A 27 8.93 5.69 15.23
C SER A 27 9.10 4.53 16.23
N ARG A 28 8.96 4.86 17.52
CA ARG A 28 8.85 3.88 18.63
C ARG A 28 7.41 3.56 19.02
N TRP A 29 6.45 4.02 18.22
CA TRP A 29 5.04 3.81 18.49
C TRP A 29 4.66 2.33 18.44
N ARG A 30 3.85 1.86 19.41
CA ARG A 30 3.44 0.45 19.54
C ARG A 30 2.67 -0.10 18.33
N TRP A 31 1.99 0.78 17.59
CA TRP A 31 1.23 0.40 16.38
C TRP A 31 2.04 0.53 15.09
N ALA A 32 3.30 0.99 15.17
CA ALA A 32 4.17 1.14 14.00
C ALA A 32 4.30 -0.15 13.17
N PRO A 33 4.46 -1.35 13.75
CA PRO A 33 4.54 -2.56 12.95
C PRO A 33 3.27 -2.83 12.14
N SER A 34 2.09 -2.52 12.70
CA SER A 34 0.80 -2.68 12.02
C SER A 34 0.67 -1.72 10.84
N VAL A 35 1.10 -0.47 11.01
CA VAL A 35 1.12 0.53 9.92
C VAL A 35 2.01 0.05 8.78
N ILE A 36 3.24 -0.40 9.09
CA ILE A 36 4.18 -0.89 8.07
C ILE A 36 3.62 -2.13 7.36
N PHE A 37 2.99 -3.04 8.10
CA PHE A 37 2.33 -4.22 7.54
C PHE A 37 1.19 -3.82 6.58
N ILE A 38 0.33 -2.88 6.98
CA ILE A 38 -0.79 -2.41 6.15
C ILE A 38 -0.27 -1.78 4.86
N VAL A 39 0.74 -0.90 4.96
CA VAL A 39 1.33 -0.28 3.77
C VAL A 39 1.92 -1.34 2.83
N PHE A 40 2.71 -2.27 3.38
CA PHE A 40 3.28 -3.37 2.59
C PHE A 40 2.19 -4.23 1.93
N ALA A 41 1.18 -4.65 2.69
CA ALA A 41 0.07 -5.47 2.19
C ALA A 41 -0.71 -4.75 1.09
N GLN A 42 -0.97 -3.45 1.23
CA GLN A 42 -1.61 -2.65 0.19
C GLN A 42 -0.76 -2.56 -1.08
N ARG A 43 0.56 -2.35 -0.96
CA ARG A 43 1.45 -2.29 -2.14
C ARG A 43 1.57 -3.65 -2.82
N ALA A 44 1.69 -4.72 -2.06
CA ALA A 44 1.73 -6.08 -2.60
C ALA A 44 0.43 -6.42 -3.33
N MET A 45 -0.73 -6.10 -2.73
CA MET A 45 -2.04 -6.30 -3.37
C MET A 45 -2.19 -5.46 -4.63
N ALA A 46 -1.76 -4.20 -4.60
CA ALA A 46 -1.77 -3.30 -5.75
C ALA A 46 -0.93 -3.84 -6.93
N ALA A 47 0.24 -4.42 -6.64
CA ALA A 47 1.08 -5.08 -7.65
C ALA A 47 0.41 -6.35 -8.20
N LEU A 48 -0.18 -7.18 -7.33
CA LEU A 48 -0.89 -8.41 -7.71
C LEU A 48 -2.11 -8.14 -8.59
N ILE A 49 -2.96 -7.17 -8.21
CA ILE A 49 -4.13 -6.76 -9.01
C ILE A 49 -3.64 -6.20 -10.36
N SER A 50 -2.56 -5.42 -10.36
CA SER A 50 -1.99 -4.88 -11.59
C SER A 50 -1.45 -5.96 -12.53
N ALA A 51 -1.13 -7.15 -12.02
CA ALA A 51 -0.72 -8.29 -12.83
C ALA A 51 -1.89 -8.99 -13.53
N ILE A 52 -3.10 -8.91 -12.96
CA ILE A 52 -4.22 -9.78 -13.35
C ILE A 52 -5.33 -9.02 -14.09
N SER A 53 -5.60 -7.74 -13.75
CA SER A 53 -6.85 -7.09 -14.18
C SER A 53 -6.68 -5.79 -14.97
N ALA A 54 -5.75 -4.91 -14.63
CA ALA A 54 -5.48 -3.66 -15.36
C ALA A 54 -4.23 -2.93 -14.80
N PRO A 55 -3.52 -2.11 -15.61
CA PRO A 55 -2.41 -1.29 -15.12
C PRO A 55 -2.90 -0.27 -14.09
N ASN A 56 -2.48 -0.49 -12.85
CA ASN A 56 -2.75 0.37 -11.71
C ASN A 56 -1.94 1.68 -11.81
N ASP A 57 -2.23 2.64 -10.94
CA ASP A 57 -1.62 3.98 -10.89
C ASP A 57 -0.08 3.93 -10.86
N GLU A 58 0.51 2.98 -10.14
CA GLU A 58 1.97 2.78 -10.12
C GLU A 58 2.52 2.26 -11.47
N ALA A 59 1.81 1.37 -12.17
CA ALA A 59 2.21 0.93 -13.51
C ALA A 59 2.07 2.05 -14.54
N ARG A 60 0.99 2.84 -14.46
CA ARG A 60 0.78 4.01 -15.31
C ARG A 60 1.88 5.05 -15.12
N LEU A 61 2.22 5.35 -13.86
CA LEU A 61 3.30 6.27 -13.53
C LEU A 61 4.66 5.76 -14.02
N SER A 62 4.94 4.47 -13.86
CA SER A 62 6.21 3.87 -14.26
C SER A 62 6.39 3.83 -15.79
N ILE A 63 5.30 3.67 -16.55
CA ILE A 63 5.28 3.83 -18.01
C ILE A 63 5.50 5.29 -18.40
N MET A 64 4.82 6.24 -17.75
CA MET A 64 4.98 7.68 -17.99
C MET A 64 6.41 8.17 -17.73
N LEU A 65 7.11 7.56 -16.77
CA LEU A 65 8.50 7.88 -16.42
C LEU A 65 9.55 7.10 -17.26
N GLY A 66 9.12 6.17 -18.12
CA GLY A 66 10.02 5.40 -19.00
C GLY A 66 10.76 4.23 -18.33
N PHE A 67 10.44 3.87 -17.08
CA PHE A 67 11.12 2.81 -16.33
C PHE A 67 10.52 1.39 -16.55
N GLY A 68 9.42 1.30 -17.29
CA GLY A 68 8.66 0.06 -17.52
C GLY A 68 7.66 -0.25 -16.40
N PRO A 69 6.59 -1.03 -16.64
CA PRO A 69 5.41 -1.10 -15.77
C PRO A 69 5.64 -1.65 -14.35
N TRP A 70 6.77 -2.34 -14.12
CA TRP A 70 7.03 -3.07 -12.88
C TRP A 70 8.09 -2.42 -11.97
N ALA A 71 8.89 -1.48 -12.49
CA ALA A 71 10.03 -0.93 -11.76
C ALA A 71 9.58 -0.21 -10.47
N LEU A 72 8.54 0.62 -10.57
CA LEU A 72 8.01 1.33 -9.41
C LEU A 72 7.42 0.38 -8.37
N PHE A 73 6.69 -0.66 -8.80
CA PHE A 73 6.16 -1.69 -7.91
C PHE A 73 7.26 -2.46 -7.19
N ALA A 74 8.30 -2.88 -7.92
CA ALA A 74 9.43 -3.58 -7.33
C ALA A 74 10.10 -2.73 -6.25
N PHE A 75 10.22 -1.43 -6.49
CA PHE A 75 10.78 -0.50 -5.52
C PHE A 75 9.87 -0.29 -4.30
N THR A 76 8.58 0.03 -4.49
CA THR A 76 7.65 0.33 -3.38
C THR A 76 7.39 -0.91 -2.53
N VAL A 77 7.13 -2.06 -3.15
CA VAL A 77 6.93 -3.35 -2.48
C VAL A 77 8.23 -3.81 -1.81
N GLY A 78 9.37 -3.70 -2.51
CA GLY A 78 10.66 -4.10 -1.97
C GLY A 78 11.06 -3.29 -0.74
N LEU A 79 10.95 -1.96 -0.80
CA LEU A 79 11.27 -1.08 0.32
C LEU A 79 10.35 -1.32 1.52
N THR A 80 9.03 -1.34 1.30
CA THR A 80 8.05 -1.52 2.39
C THR A 80 8.13 -2.92 2.98
N GLY A 81 8.39 -3.95 2.16
CA GLY A 81 8.66 -5.31 2.60
C GLY A 81 9.94 -5.43 3.42
N TYR A 82 11.02 -4.76 3.00
CA TYR A 82 12.26 -4.69 3.79
C TYR A 82 12.02 -4.04 5.16
N LEU A 83 11.33 -2.90 5.21
CA LEU A 83 11.00 -2.22 6.47
C LEU A 83 10.12 -3.10 7.38
N PHE A 84 9.15 -3.80 6.79
CA PHE A 84 8.30 -4.75 7.51
C PHE A 84 9.13 -5.88 8.11
N ILE A 85 9.93 -6.59 7.31
CA ILE A 85 10.75 -7.72 7.76
C ILE A 85 11.72 -7.27 8.87
N ARG A 86 12.39 -6.13 8.67
CA ARG A 86 13.30 -5.57 9.67
C ARG A 86 12.57 -5.30 10.99
N ARG A 87 11.39 -4.67 10.95
CA ARG A 87 10.61 -4.36 12.14
C ARG A 87 10.05 -5.61 12.81
N TYR A 88 9.54 -6.55 12.02
CA TYR A 88 9.02 -7.84 12.47
C TYR A 88 10.08 -8.62 13.26
N ARG A 89 11.30 -8.70 12.72
CA ARG A 89 12.43 -9.35 13.39
C ARG A 89 12.88 -8.60 14.64
N ARG A 90 12.97 -7.27 14.57
CA ARG A 90 13.43 -6.43 15.69
C ARG A 90 12.49 -6.50 16.90
N ASP A 91 11.19 -6.49 16.65
CA ASP A 91 10.17 -6.52 17.68
C ASP A 91 9.75 -7.97 18.03
N ALA A 92 10.44 -8.98 17.47
CA ALA A 92 10.21 -10.41 17.67
C ALA A 92 8.72 -10.80 17.54
N LEU A 93 8.04 -10.22 16.54
CA LEU A 93 6.62 -10.46 16.34
C LEU A 93 6.41 -11.93 15.95
N GLY A 94 5.38 -12.56 16.53
CA GLY A 94 5.04 -13.94 16.23
C GLY A 94 4.07 -14.07 15.05
N TRP A 95 3.94 -15.29 14.52
CA TRP A 95 3.00 -15.59 13.41
C TRP A 95 1.55 -15.21 13.74
N LYS A 96 1.14 -15.31 15.02
CA LYS A 96 -0.20 -14.91 15.49
C LYS A 96 -0.47 -13.43 15.21
N TRP A 97 0.54 -12.58 15.35
CA TRP A 97 0.43 -11.16 15.08
C TRP A 97 0.17 -10.89 13.59
N ILE A 98 0.82 -11.66 12.70
CA ILE A 98 0.56 -11.59 11.25
C ILE A 98 -0.88 -12.00 10.97
N ALA A 99 -1.33 -13.12 11.54
CA ALA A 99 -2.70 -13.62 11.33
C ALA A 99 -3.76 -12.59 11.76
N ILE A 100 -3.60 -11.99 12.95
CA ILE A 100 -4.50 -10.94 13.45
C ILE A 100 -4.45 -9.69 12.56
N SER A 101 -3.25 -9.24 12.19
CA SER A 101 -3.09 -8.06 11.34
C SER A 101 -3.68 -8.27 9.95
N TYR A 102 -3.52 -9.47 9.39
CA TYR A 102 -4.12 -9.88 8.12
C TYR A 102 -5.64 -9.94 8.20
N ALA A 103 -6.19 -10.52 9.26
CA ALA A 103 -7.64 -10.55 9.48
C ALA A 103 -8.22 -9.14 9.63
N ALA A 104 -7.57 -8.28 10.43
CA ALA A 104 -7.98 -6.89 10.60
C ALA A 104 -7.91 -6.09 9.29
N PHE A 105 -6.84 -6.27 8.51
CA PHE A 105 -6.68 -5.66 7.19
C PHE A 105 -7.75 -6.12 6.21
N SER A 106 -8.03 -7.43 6.18
CA SER A 106 -9.07 -8.01 5.32
C SER A 106 -10.45 -7.46 5.67
N LEU A 107 -10.79 -7.42 6.96
CA LEU A 107 -12.03 -6.85 7.45
C LEU A 107 -12.15 -5.36 7.09
N ALA A 108 -11.08 -4.59 7.23
CA ALA A 108 -11.06 -3.18 6.84
C ALA A 108 -11.32 -2.99 5.33
N ILE A 109 -10.68 -3.80 4.46
CA ILE A 109 -10.94 -3.78 3.02
C ILE A 109 -12.39 -4.15 2.74
N THR A 110 -12.92 -5.22 3.35
CA THR A 110 -14.32 -5.63 3.17
C THR A 110 -15.25 -4.48 3.56
N LEU A 111 -15.03 -3.82 4.68
CA LEU A 111 -15.83 -2.67 5.09
C LEU A 111 -15.76 -1.51 4.10
N VAL A 112 -14.59 -1.22 3.53
CA VAL A 112 -14.45 -0.16 2.51
C VAL A 112 -15.21 -0.54 1.24
N VAL A 113 -15.01 -1.75 0.71
CA VAL A 113 -15.64 -2.20 -0.55
C VAL A 113 -17.17 -2.28 -0.42
N PHE A 114 -17.67 -2.91 0.65
CA PHE A 114 -19.12 -3.05 0.87
C PHE A 114 -19.77 -1.78 1.43
N GLY A 115 -19.01 -0.96 2.16
CA GLY A 115 -19.46 0.34 2.65
C GLY A 115 -19.69 1.32 1.50
N ASP A 116 -18.78 1.38 0.54
CA ASP A 116 -18.90 2.23 -0.65
C ASP A 116 -20.09 1.81 -1.53
N GLY A 117 -20.27 0.50 -1.73
CA GLY A 117 -21.39 -0.06 -2.49
C GLY A 117 -22.79 0.25 -1.92
N ARG A 118 -22.90 0.55 -0.62
CA ARG A 118 -24.17 0.92 0.04
C ARG A 118 -24.33 2.43 0.25
N LEU A 119 -23.25 3.19 0.40
CA LEU A 119 -23.30 4.63 0.61
C LEU A 119 -23.70 5.40 -0.66
N PHE A 120 -23.38 4.89 -1.85
CA PHE A 120 -23.76 5.55 -3.12
C PHE A 120 -25.24 5.38 -3.52
N GLN A 121 -25.97 4.43 -2.94
CA GLN A 121 -27.40 4.24 -3.21
C GLN A 121 -28.31 5.17 -2.41
N LEU A 122 -27.77 5.94 -1.45
CA LEU A 122 -28.53 6.87 -0.59
C LEU A 122 -28.38 8.34 -0.99
N ARG A 123 -27.77 8.62 -2.16
CA ARG A 123 -27.79 9.95 -2.75
C ARG A 123 -29.11 10.15 -3.51
N PHE A 124 -30.06 10.79 -2.84
CA PHE A 124 -31.27 11.39 -3.44
C PHE A 124 -30.89 12.58 -4.33
#